data_AF-A0A225DB91-F1
#
_entry.id   AF-A0A225DB91-F1
#
_cell.length_a   1.000
_cell.length_b   1.000
_cell.length_c   1.000
_cell.angle_alpha   90.00
_cell.angle_beta   90.00
_cell.angle_gamma   90.00
#
_symmetry.space_group_name_H-M   'P 1'
#
loop_
_entity.id
_entity.type
_entity.pdbx_description
1 polymer ?
#
loop_
_entity_poly.entity_id
_entity_poly.type
_entity_poly.pdbx_seq_one_letter_code
_entity_poly.pdbx_strand_id
1 'polypeptide(L)'
;MDRQVRAGQIDAVTAAVTARQTALGPKAADEPDTRPRSRVAETVGDLEDQRGRMNDPAYRAAGRPITSCHVESTIQQINQQVKGTEKFGTGAGAEAIRPIRADRLSETEPRAAFWDRRRENQTGGRIQKSLAA
;
A
#
# COMPACT_ATOMS: atom_id res chain seq x y z
N MET A 1 -6.92 -24.72 -3.36
CA MET A 1 -7.32 -23.33 -3.69
C MET A 1 -6.13 -22.48 -4.17
N ASP A 2 -4.88 -22.80 -3.80
CA ASP A 2 -3.69 -21.94 -4.05
C ASP A 2 -3.16 -21.81 -5.49
N ARG A 3 -3.40 -22.79 -6.38
CA ARG A 3 -2.78 -22.79 -7.73
C ARG A 3 -3.50 -21.88 -8.73
N GLN A 4 -4.82 -21.80 -8.64
CA GLN A 4 -5.68 -21.08 -9.59
C GLN A 4 -5.55 -19.56 -9.41
N VAL A 5 -5.48 -19.10 -8.17
CA VAL A 5 -5.24 -17.68 -7.81
C VAL A 5 -3.90 -17.22 -8.37
N ARG A 6 -2.82 -17.99 -8.14
CA ARG A 6 -1.49 -17.65 -8.66
C ARG A 6 -1.40 -17.69 -10.18
N ALA A 7 -2.22 -18.51 -10.86
CA ALA A 7 -2.24 -18.58 -12.31
C ALA A 7 -3.02 -17.43 -12.98
N GLY A 8 -3.70 -16.57 -12.21
CA GLY A 8 -4.59 -15.53 -12.76
C GLY A 8 -5.89 -16.08 -13.33
N GLN A 9 -6.33 -17.27 -12.88
CA GLN A 9 -7.56 -17.92 -13.33
C GLN A 9 -8.78 -17.37 -12.59
N ILE A 10 -9.06 -16.07 -12.79
CA ILE A 10 -10.10 -15.35 -12.04
C ILE A 10 -11.47 -15.98 -12.23
N ASP A 11 -11.80 -16.40 -13.45
CA ASP A 11 -13.09 -17.05 -13.72
C ASP A 11 -13.28 -18.34 -12.90
N ALA A 12 -12.22 -19.12 -12.72
CA ALA A 12 -12.26 -20.34 -11.90
C ALA A 12 -12.40 -20.03 -10.41
N VAL A 13 -11.72 -18.97 -9.94
CA VAL A 13 -11.82 -18.51 -8.55
C VAL A 13 -13.21 -17.96 -8.26
N THR A 14 -13.73 -17.07 -9.11
CA THR A 14 -15.08 -16.53 -9.00
C THR A 14 -16.10 -17.65 -9.00
N ALA A 15 -16.02 -18.61 -9.94
CA ALA A 15 -16.93 -19.76 -9.96
C ALA A 15 -16.90 -20.57 -8.66
N ALA A 16 -15.72 -20.81 -8.08
CA ALA A 16 -15.58 -21.54 -6.82
C ALA A 16 -16.17 -20.77 -5.63
N VAL A 17 -15.96 -19.45 -5.57
CA VAL A 17 -16.49 -18.60 -4.48
C VAL A 17 -18.00 -18.43 -4.62
N THR A 18 -18.54 -18.26 -5.83
CA THR A 18 -19.98 -18.23 -6.09
C THR A 18 -20.65 -19.55 -5.73
N ALA A 19 -20.05 -20.69 -6.07
CA ALA A 19 -20.57 -21.99 -5.63
C ALA A 19 -20.64 -22.11 -4.10
N ARG A 20 -19.64 -21.55 -3.40
CA ARG A 20 -19.64 -21.47 -1.94
C ARG A 20 -20.74 -20.53 -1.41
N GLN A 21 -21.00 -19.41 -2.08
CA GLN A 21 -22.08 -18.50 -1.75
C GLN A 21 -23.44 -19.20 -1.86
N THR A 22 -23.68 -19.93 -2.95
CA THR A 22 -24.91 -20.71 -3.15
C THR A 22 -25.11 -21.74 -2.04
N ALA A 23 -24.04 -22.43 -1.61
CA ALA A 23 -24.11 -23.42 -0.53
C ALA A 23 -24.39 -22.80 0.86
N LEU A 24 -23.99 -21.54 1.09
CA LEU A 24 -24.20 -20.83 2.35
C LEU A 24 -25.52 -20.04 2.40
N GLY A 25 -26.13 -19.80 1.25
CA GLY A 25 -27.32 -18.96 1.10
C GLY A 25 -26.99 -17.46 1.05
N PRO A 26 -27.99 -16.63 0.73
CA PRO A 26 -27.80 -15.18 0.61
C PRO A 26 -27.43 -14.53 1.96
N LYS A 27 -26.68 -13.42 1.90
CA LYS A 27 -26.46 -12.54 3.05
C LYS A 27 -27.81 -11.99 3.51
N ALA A 28 -28.11 -12.10 4.80
CA ALA A 28 -29.30 -11.46 5.37
C ALA A 28 -29.00 -9.96 5.63
N ALA A 29 -30.02 -9.10 5.51
CA ALA A 29 -29.85 -7.64 5.56
C ALA A 29 -29.16 -7.14 6.84
N ASP A 30 -29.50 -7.72 7.99
CA ASP A 30 -28.99 -7.29 9.31
C ASP A 30 -27.89 -8.21 9.87
N GLU A 31 -27.22 -8.98 9.00
CA GLU A 31 -26.21 -9.92 9.45
C GLU A 31 -24.84 -9.26 9.66
N PRO A 32 -24.15 -9.53 10.79
CA PRO A 32 -22.80 -9.02 11.01
C PRO A 32 -21.80 -9.53 9.96
N ASP A 33 -20.88 -8.65 9.57
CA ASP A 33 -19.88 -8.94 8.52
C ASP A 33 -18.86 -10.03 8.90
N THR A 34 -18.79 -10.40 10.18
CA THR A 34 -17.93 -11.50 10.65
C THR A 34 -18.45 -12.88 10.29
N ARG A 35 -19.71 -12.99 9.84
CA ARG A 35 -20.30 -14.29 9.50
C ARG A 35 -19.76 -14.83 8.18
N PRO A 36 -19.58 -16.16 8.06
CA PRO A 36 -19.03 -16.76 6.84
C PRO A 36 -19.79 -16.39 5.55
N ARG A 37 -21.12 -16.32 5.59
CA ARG A 37 -21.95 -15.95 4.42
C ARG A 37 -21.77 -14.47 4.04
N SER A 38 -21.64 -13.57 5.01
CA SER A 38 -21.34 -12.15 4.77
C SER A 38 -19.98 -11.97 4.09
N ARG A 39 -18.94 -12.65 4.60
CA ARG A 39 -17.58 -12.61 4.02
C ARG A 39 -17.54 -13.14 2.60
N VAL A 40 -18.21 -14.27 2.35
CA VAL A 40 -18.25 -14.85 1.00
C VAL A 40 -19.00 -13.93 0.04
N ALA A 41 -20.11 -13.33 0.46
CA ALA A 41 -20.84 -12.37 -0.37
C ALA A 41 -20.03 -11.11 -0.69
N GLU A 42 -19.33 -10.55 0.31
CA GLU A 42 -18.37 -9.45 0.15
C GLU A 42 -17.28 -9.82 -0.86
N THR A 43 -16.67 -10.99 -0.70
CA THR A 43 -15.61 -11.47 -1.61
C THR A 43 -16.11 -11.66 -3.04
N VAL A 44 -17.34 -12.13 -3.26
CA VAL A 44 -17.92 -12.22 -4.62
C VAL A 44 -18.04 -10.83 -5.24
N GLY A 45 -18.58 -9.86 -4.49
CA GLY A 45 -18.68 -8.47 -4.96
C GLY A 45 -17.34 -7.87 -5.30
N ASP A 46 -16.33 -8.02 -4.43
CA ASP A 46 -14.97 -7.54 -4.67
C ASP A 46 -14.36 -8.16 -5.94
N LEU A 47 -14.53 -9.47 -6.15
CA LEU A 47 -14.01 -10.15 -7.33
C LEU A 47 -14.69 -9.69 -8.62
N GLU A 48 -15.99 -9.40 -8.58
CA GLU A 48 -16.74 -8.86 -9.72
C GLU A 48 -16.30 -7.43 -10.05
N ASP A 49 -16.22 -6.56 -9.04
CA ASP A 49 -15.82 -5.16 -9.18
C ASP A 49 -14.37 -5.01 -9.66
N GLN A 50 -13.47 -5.85 -9.17
CA GLN A 50 -12.05 -5.81 -9.55
C GLN A 50 -11.72 -6.66 -10.77
N ARG A 51 -12.68 -7.40 -11.37
CA ARG A 51 -12.42 -8.35 -12.47
C ARG A 51 -11.62 -7.74 -13.62
N GLY A 52 -11.98 -6.53 -14.04
CA GLY A 52 -11.29 -5.82 -15.14
C GLY A 52 -9.84 -5.44 -14.82
N ARG A 53 -9.49 -5.36 -13.54
CA ARG A 53 -8.15 -5.01 -13.06
C ARG A 53 -7.28 -6.25 -12.79
N MET A 54 -7.84 -7.44 -12.66
CA MET A 54 -7.12 -8.69 -12.35
C MET A 54 -6.54 -9.38 -13.59
N ASN A 55 -5.87 -8.62 -14.48
CA ASN A 55 -5.22 -9.16 -15.67
C ASN A 55 -3.75 -9.54 -15.41
N ASP A 56 -3.54 -10.47 -14.48
CA ASP A 56 -2.21 -10.95 -14.11
C ASP A 56 -1.37 -11.43 -15.31
N PRO A 57 -1.91 -12.16 -16.32
CA PRO A 57 -1.14 -12.57 -17.48
C PRO A 57 -0.55 -11.39 -18.26
N ALA A 58 -1.34 -10.35 -18.53
CA ALA A 58 -0.85 -9.17 -19.24
C ALA A 58 0.18 -8.39 -18.41
N TYR A 59 -0.02 -8.28 -17.10
CA TYR A 59 0.95 -7.64 -16.22
C TYR A 59 2.28 -8.38 -16.18
N ARG A 60 2.28 -9.72 -16.13
CA ARG A 60 3.51 -10.53 -16.22
C ARG A 60 4.22 -10.32 -17.54
N ALA A 61 3.49 -10.34 -18.66
CA ALA A 61 4.05 -10.10 -19.99
C ALA A 61 4.69 -8.70 -20.10
N ALA A 62 4.12 -7.71 -19.42
CA ALA A 62 4.63 -6.34 -19.34
C ALA A 62 5.73 -6.14 -18.27
N GLY A 63 6.17 -7.19 -17.57
CA GLY A 63 7.15 -7.08 -16.48
C GLY A 63 6.66 -6.29 -15.26
N ARG A 64 5.35 -6.11 -15.10
CA ARG A 64 4.75 -5.37 -13.99
C ARG A 64 4.65 -6.25 -12.74
N PRO A 65 4.89 -5.70 -11.54
CA PRO A 65 4.64 -6.42 -10.29
C PRO A 65 3.18 -6.85 -10.20
N ILE A 66 2.96 -8.14 -9.95
CA ILE A 66 1.63 -8.74 -9.73
C ILE A 66 1.26 -8.84 -8.25
N THR A 67 2.22 -8.54 -7.36
CA THR A 67 2.04 -8.59 -5.92
C THR A 67 2.25 -7.22 -5.31
N SER A 68 1.45 -6.89 -4.30
CA SER A 68 1.61 -5.71 -3.46
C SER A 68 2.83 -5.78 -2.54
N CYS A 69 3.56 -6.89 -2.48
CA CYS A 69 4.66 -7.11 -1.52
C CYS A 69 5.70 -5.98 -1.54
N HIS A 70 6.06 -5.45 -2.71
CA HIS A 70 6.99 -4.34 -2.82
C HIS A 70 6.42 -3.07 -2.19
N VAL A 71 5.16 -2.75 -2.49
CA VAL A 71 4.44 -1.60 -1.92
C VAL A 71 4.28 -1.76 -0.41
N GLU A 72 3.85 -2.93 0.06
CA GLU A 72 3.68 -3.24 1.48
C GLU A 72 5.00 -3.17 2.25
N SER A 73 6.09 -3.70 1.68
CA SER A 73 7.41 -3.60 2.28
C SER A 73 7.86 -2.14 2.37
N THR A 74 7.65 -1.34 1.32
CA THR A 74 7.95 0.09 1.36
C THR A 74 7.12 0.81 2.43
N ILE A 75 5.81 0.53 2.53
CA ILE A 75 4.95 1.08 3.58
C ILE A 75 5.48 0.71 4.96
N GLN A 76 5.90 -0.54 5.18
CA GLN A 76 6.46 -0.98 6.45
C GLN A 76 7.79 -0.30 6.78
N GLN A 77 8.68 -0.13 5.79
CA GLN A 77 9.96 0.56 5.96
C GLN A 77 9.76 2.06 6.27
N ILE A 78 8.80 2.72 5.62
CA ILE A 78 8.41 4.10 5.93
C ILE A 78 7.85 4.18 7.36
N ASN A 79 7.04 3.20 7.77
CA ASN A 79 6.36 3.18 9.06
C ASN A 79 7.18 2.57 10.22
N GLN A 80 8.45 2.22 10.02
CA GLN A 80 9.27 1.41 10.94
C GLN A 80 9.61 2.07 12.30
N GLN A 81 8.89 3.11 12.73
CA GLN A 81 9.07 3.75 14.05
C GLN A 81 7.80 4.01 14.88
N VAL A 82 6.61 3.58 14.45
CA VAL A 82 5.39 3.85 15.22
C VAL A 82 5.29 3.01 16.51
N LYS A 83 6.09 1.93 16.64
CA LYS A 83 6.14 1.10 17.86
C LYS A 83 7.28 1.43 18.83
N GLY A 84 8.18 2.36 18.49
CA GLY A 84 9.27 2.83 19.36
C GLY A 84 8.88 4.07 20.16
N THR A 85 9.58 4.37 21.25
CA THR A 85 9.30 5.36 22.31
C THR A 85 9.11 6.84 21.88
N GLU A 86 9.07 7.15 20.60
CA GLU A 86 8.94 8.49 20.04
C GLU A 86 7.51 8.72 19.55
N LYS A 87 6.65 9.26 20.41
CA LYS A 87 5.23 9.57 20.12
C LYS A 87 5.06 10.83 19.26
N PHE A 88 5.73 10.92 18.10
CA PHE A 88 5.55 12.03 17.15
C PHE A 88 4.40 11.80 16.14
N GLY A 89 3.48 10.87 16.44
CA GLY A 89 2.33 10.51 15.60
C GLY A 89 1.19 11.53 15.57
N THR A 90 1.47 12.83 15.76
CA THR A 90 0.50 13.86 15.40
C THR A 90 0.44 13.94 13.87
N GLY A 91 -0.73 14.23 13.29
CA GLY A 91 -0.88 14.30 11.83
C GLY A 91 0.18 15.19 11.17
N ALA A 92 0.46 16.35 11.77
CA ALA A 92 1.50 17.27 11.32
C ALA A 92 2.93 16.73 11.47
N GLY A 93 3.24 16.02 12.56
CA GLY A 93 4.57 15.42 12.78
C GLY A 93 4.85 14.24 11.84
N ALA A 94 3.83 13.40 11.60
CA ALA A 94 3.88 12.30 10.65
C ALA A 94 4.01 12.79 9.20
N GLU A 95 3.32 13.88 8.83
CA GLU A 95 3.42 14.48 7.51
C GLU A 95 4.79 15.10 7.26
N ALA A 96 5.39 15.76 8.27
CA ALA A 96 6.71 16.37 8.16
C ALA A 96 7.85 15.35 8.02
N ILE A 97 7.76 14.18 8.66
CA ILE A 97 8.82 13.16 8.63
C ILE A 97 8.75 12.26 7.39
N ARG A 98 7.57 12.10 6.78
CA ARG A 98 7.34 11.20 5.64
C ARG A 98 8.26 11.50 4.44
N PRO A 99 8.46 12.75 3.98
CA PRO A 99 9.38 13.04 2.88
C PRO A 99 10.83 12.65 3.20
N ILE A 100 11.31 12.94 4.41
CA ILE A 100 12.69 12.63 4.84
C ILE A 100 12.95 11.12 4.81
N ARG A 101 11.95 10.31 5.18
CA ARG A 101 11.98 8.85 5.12
C ARG A 101 11.93 8.35 3.67
N ALA A 102 11.04 8.89 2.84
CA ALA A 102 10.97 8.55 1.42
C ALA A 102 12.32 8.84 0.73
N ASP A 103 12.91 10.00 1.00
CA ASP A 103 14.22 10.37 0.49
C ASP A 103 15.35 9.48 1.03
N ARG A 104 15.18 8.81 2.18
CA ARG A 104 16.14 7.83 2.70
C ARG A 104 16.13 6.52 1.93
N LEU A 105 14.94 6.08 1.59
CA LEU A 105 14.70 4.79 0.96
C LEU A 105 14.82 4.90 -0.57
N SER A 106 14.77 6.11 -1.11
CA SER A 106 14.93 6.38 -2.52
C SER A 106 16.37 6.16 -2.98
N GLU A 107 16.52 5.37 -4.04
CA GLU A 107 17.80 5.13 -4.72
C GLU A 107 18.21 6.29 -5.64
N THR A 108 17.33 7.28 -5.88
CA THR A 108 17.62 8.42 -6.77
C THR A 108 18.27 9.59 -6.03
N GLU A 109 18.72 9.38 -4.79
CA GLU A 109 19.43 10.36 -3.95
C GLU A 109 18.85 11.79 -3.95
N PRO A 110 17.53 11.98 -3.78
CA PRO A 110 16.90 13.31 -3.83
C PRO A 110 17.31 14.23 -2.66
N ARG A 111 18.00 13.67 -1.66
CA ARG A 111 18.38 14.30 -0.39
C ARG A 111 19.20 15.56 -0.56
N ALA A 112 20.19 15.55 -1.45
CA ALA A 112 21.06 16.71 -1.67
C ALA A 112 20.23 17.91 -2.13
N ALA A 113 19.42 17.71 -3.16
CA ALA A 113 18.52 18.73 -3.71
C ALA A 113 17.46 19.20 -2.69
N PHE A 114 16.98 18.30 -1.82
CA PHE A 114 16.09 18.69 -0.71
C PHE A 114 16.76 19.67 0.26
N TRP A 115 17.99 19.38 0.70
CA TRP A 115 18.72 20.24 1.62
C TRP A 115 19.12 21.57 0.99
N ASP A 116 19.47 21.60 -0.30
CA ASP A 116 19.72 22.82 -1.05
C ASP A 116 18.49 23.71 -1.07
N ARG A 117 17.36 23.16 -1.54
CA ARG A 117 16.07 23.88 -1.60
C ARG A 117 15.62 24.36 -0.23
N ARG A 118 15.83 23.57 0.83
CA ARG A 118 15.50 23.95 2.19
C ARG A 118 16.37 25.10 2.70
N ARG A 119 17.66 25.14 2.35
CA ARG A 119 18.55 26.27 2.69
C ARG A 119 18.11 27.54 1.97
N GLU A 120 17.80 27.44 0.68
CA GLU A 120 17.39 28.58 -0.14
C GLU A 120 16.07 29.21 0.32
N ASN A 121 15.12 28.39 0.80
CA ASN A 121 13.80 28.85 1.23
C ASN A 121 13.71 29.10 2.75
N GLN A 122 14.81 29.01 3.49
CA GLN A 122 14.82 29.34 4.92
C GLN A 122 14.78 30.85 5.13
N THR A 123 13.59 31.38 5.39
CA THR A 123 13.42 32.77 5.82
C THR A 123 13.64 32.85 7.33
N GLY A 124 14.76 33.43 7.77
CA GLY A 124 15.04 33.72 9.19
C GLY A 124 16.34 33.16 9.78
N GLY A 125 17.23 32.55 8.99
CA GLY A 125 18.52 32.03 9.47
C GLY A 125 19.69 33.00 9.24
N ARG A 126 20.53 33.23 10.25
CA ARG A 126 21.81 33.93 10.11
C ARG A 126 22.76 33.03 9.31
N ILE A 127 23.16 33.45 8.10
CA ILE A 127 24.16 32.77 7.29
C ILE A 127 25.48 32.79 8.08
N GLN A 128 25.85 31.67 8.70
CA GLN A 128 27.21 31.51 9.20
C GLN A 128 28.11 31.27 8.00
N LYS A 129 28.82 32.32 7.58
CA LYS A 129 29.95 32.16 6.65
C LYS A 129 30.94 31.23 7.33
N SER A 130 31.20 30.08 6.73
CA SER A 130 32.33 29.23 7.12
C SER A 130 33.59 30.09 7.05
N LEU A 131 34.27 30.29 8.19
CA LEU A 131 35.60 30.85 8.19
C LEU A 131 36.53 29.84 7.51
N ALA A 132 37.03 30.20 6.33
CA ALA A 132 38.27 29.64 5.83
C ALA A 132 39.41 30.44 6.47
N ALA A 133 40.18 29.79 7.33
CA ALA A 133 41.58 30.07 7.68
C ALA A 133 42.18 28.83 8.34
#